data_AF-A0A6B3GJJ2-F1
#
_entry.id   AF-A0A6B3GJJ2-F1
#
_cell.length_a   1.000
_cell.length_b   1.000
_cell.length_c   1.000
_cell.angle_alpha   90.00
_cell.angle_beta   90.00
_cell.angle_gamma   90.00
#
_symmetry.space_group_name_H-M   'P 1'
#
loop_
_entity.id
_entity.type
_entity.pdbx_description
1 polymer ?
#
loop_
_entity_poly.entity_id
_entity_poly.type
_entity_poly.pdbx_seq_one_letter_code
_entity_poly.pdbx_strand_id
1 'polypeptide(L)' 'GAELGGAPQATVAELDRAGRHLGVAFQAVDDLLGIWGDPALTGKPVHNDLRQRKKTYPVLAALAGAGPARRELAA' A
#
# COMPACT_ATOMS: atom_id res chain seq x y z
N GLY A 1 3.23 16.90 -14.85
CA GLY A 1 3.67 18.05 -14.02
C GLY A 1 4.93 18.65 -14.61
N ALA A 2 6.10 18.09 -14.27
CA ALA A 2 7.40 18.56 -14.76
C ALA A 2 7.52 18.61 -16.28
N GLU A 3 7.05 17.58 -16.98
CA GLU A 3 7.07 17.52 -18.45
C GLU A 3 6.21 18.63 -19.09
N LEU A 4 4.94 18.76 -18.68
CA LEU A 4 4.05 19.83 -19.15
C LEU A 4 4.55 21.23 -18.79
N GLY A 5 5.34 21.35 -17.72
CA GLY A 5 6.00 22.59 -17.30
C GLY A 5 7.28 22.91 -18.06
N GLY A 6 7.69 22.08 -19.03
CA GLY A 6 8.91 22.29 -19.82
C GLY A 6 10.21 22.05 -19.05
N ALA A 7 10.17 21.24 -17.97
CA ALA A 7 11.39 20.92 -17.23
C ALA A 7 12.39 20.13 -18.08
N PRO A 8 13.71 20.24 -17.80
CA PRO A 8 14.71 19.41 -18.47
C PRO A 8 14.41 17.92 -18.30
N GLN A 9 14.71 17.12 -19.32
CA GLN A 9 14.46 15.68 -19.32
C GLN A 9 15.09 14.95 -18.13
N ALA A 10 16.29 15.38 -17.70
CA ALA A 10 16.94 14.83 -16.50
C ALA A 10 16.10 15.08 -15.23
N THR A 11 15.52 16.27 -15.09
CA THR A 11 14.62 16.60 -13.97
C THR A 11 13.33 15.78 -14.01
N VAL A 12 12.75 15.58 -15.20
CA VAL A 12 11.57 14.72 -15.37
C VAL A 12 11.88 13.29 -14.93
N ALA A 13 13.01 12.73 -15.35
CA ALA A 13 13.43 11.38 -14.99
C ALA A 13 13.65 11.20 -13.47
N GLU A 14 14.29 12.17 -12.81
CA GLU A 14 14.49 12.12 -11.35
C GLU A 14 13.16 12.22 -10.59
N LEU A 15 12.25 13.10 -11.02
CA LEU A 15 10.93 13.23 -10.40
C LEU A 15 10.06 11.99 -10.64
N ASP A 16 10.15 11.36 -11.80
CA ASP A 16 9.49 10.10 -12.12
C ASP A 16 10.00 8.96 -11.21
N ARG A 17 11.32 8.86 -11.02
CA ARG A 17 11.91 7.91 -10.06
C ARG A 17 11.47 8.19 -8.63
N ALA A 18 11.54 9.45 -8.19
CA ALA A 18 11.09 9.85 -6.85
C ALA A 18 9.60 9.54 -6.64
N GLY A 19 8.76 9.85 -7.63
CA GLY A 19 7.32 9.60 -7.61
C GLY A 19 6.99 8.11 -7.50
N ARG A 20 7.72 7.24 -8.21
CA ARG A 20 7.57 5.79 -8.07
C ARG A 20 7.87 5.31 -6.65
N HIS A 21 8.99 5.75 -6.07
CA HIS A 21 9.35 5.35 -4.71
C HIS A 21 8.34 5.87 -3.68
N LEU A 22 7.90 7.13 -3.84
CA LEU A 22 6.88 7.72 -2.99
C LEU A 22 5.55 6.97 -3.10
N GLY A 23 5.12 6.61 -4.31
CA GLY A 23 3.88 5.86 -4.53
C GLY A 23 3.89 4.49 -3.86
N VAL A 24 5.01 3.76 -3.96
CA VAL A 24 5.17 2.47 -3.27
C VAL A 24 5.16 2.65 -1.75
N ALA A 25 5.89 3.65 -1.23
CA ALA A 25 5.91 3.93 0.21
C ALA A 25 4.52 4.33 0.74
N PHE A 26 3.79 5.15 -0.02
CA PHE A 26 2.44 5.57 0.32
C PHE A 26 1.48 4.38 0.38
N GLN A 27 1.51 3.49 -0.62
CA GLN A 27 0.66 2.29 -0.63
C GLN A 27 1.00 1.34 0.52
N ALA A 28 2.29 1.17 0.85
CA ALA A 28 2.69 0.35 1.98
C ALA A 28 2.12 0.87 3.31
N VAL A 29 2.12 2.19 3.51
CA VAL A 29 1.50 2.81 4.69
C VAL A 29 -0.03 2.67 4.67
N ASP A 30 -0.67 2.91 3.52
CA ASP A 30 -2.13 2.77 3.37
C ASP A 30 -2.59 1.33 3.67
N ASP A 31 -1.87 0.32 3.18
CA ASP A 31 -2.14 -1.09 3.45
C ASP A 31 -2.05 -1.43 4.95
N LEU A 32 -1.09 -0.85 5.67
CA LEU A 32 -0.96 -1.02 7.13
C LEU A 32 -2.13 -0.37 7.85
N LEU A 33 -2.47 0.88 7.48
CA LEU A 33 -3.56 1.63 8.10
C LEU A 33 -4.94 1.02 7.79
N GLY A 34 -5.12 0.41 6.62
CA GLY A 34 -6.36 -0.27 6.23
C GLY A 34 -6.67 -1.52 7.05
N ILE A 35 -5.65 -2.13 7.66
CA ILE A 35 -5.81 -3.27 8.58
C ILE A 35 -5.76 -2.80 10.04
N TRP A 36 -4.73 -2.06 10.44
CA TRP A 36 -4.44 -1.78 11.85
C TRP A 36 -4.60 -0.31 12.26
N GLY A 37 -5.00 0.56 11.34
CA GLY A 37 -5.15 1.99 11.64
C GLY A 37 -6.25 2.26 12.67
N ASP A 38 -6.04 3.30 13.46
CA ASP A 38 -7.02 3.80 14.41
C ASP A 38 -8.26 4.34 13.66
N PRO A 39 -9.47 3.84 13.93
CA PRO A 39 -10.70 4.38 13.34
C PRO A 39 -10.91 5.88 13.55
N ALA A 40 -10.43 6.44 14.67
CA ALA A 40 -10.54 7.88 14.95
C ALA A 40 -9.69 8.73 13.99
N LEU A 41 -8.59 8.18 13.47
CA LEU A 41 -7.70 8.86 12.52
C LEU A 41 -8.05 8.53 11.06
N THR A 42 -8.44 7.28 10.79
CA THR A 42 -8.69 6.78 9.42
C THR A 42 -10.11 7.01 8.94
N GLY A 43 -11.07 7.24 9.85
CA GLY A 43 -12.50 7.29 9.54
C GLY A 43 -13.09 5.97 9.04
N LYS A 44 -12.34 4.86 9.15
CA LYS A 44 -12.73 3.52 8.70
C LYS A 44 -12.68 2.55 9.89
N PRO A 45 -13.51 1.49 9.92
CA PRO A 45 -13.42 0.54 11.02
C PRO A 45 -12.14 -0.31 10.92
N VAL A 46 -11.52 -0.64 12.05
CA VAL A 46 -10.30 -1.47 12.11
C VAL A 46 -10.48 -2.81 11.37
N HIS A 47 -9.45 -3.35 10.73
CA HIS A 47 -9.48 -4.57 9.91
C HIS A 47 -10.37 -4.47 8.66
N ASN A 48 -10.66 -3.27 8.17
CA ASN A 48 -11.53 -3.09 7.00
C ASN A 48 -11.04 -3.86 5.78
N ASP A 49 -9.74 -3.85 5.54
CA ASP A 49 -9.18 -4.49 4.35
C ASP A 49 -9.26 -6.02 4.40
N LEU A 50 -9.18 -6.61 5.61
CA LEU A 50 -9.42 -8.04 5.81
C LEU A 50 -10.89 -8.39 5.52
N ARG A 51 -11.83 -7.61 6.05
CA ARG A 51 -13.27 -7.82 5.78
C ARG A 51 -13.61 -7.70 4.29
N GLN A 52 -12.94 -6.81 3.58
CA GLN A 52 -13.11 -6.63 2.13
C GLN A 52 -12.27 -7.61 1.29
N ARG A 53 -11.52 -8.52 1.92
CA ARG A 53 -10.63 -9.49 1.24
C ARG A 53 -9.67 -8.83 0.25
N LYS A 54 -9.15 -7.64 0.61
CA LYS A 54 -8.15 -6.95 -0.22
C LYS A 54 -6.83 -7.70 -0.20
N LYS A 55 -6.12 -7.68 -1.33
CA LYS A 55 -4.78 -8.26 -1.49
C LYS A 55 -3.69 -7.25 -1.10
N THR A 56 -3.80 -6.67 0.08
CA THR A 56 -2.80 -5.74 0.61
C THR A 56 -1.48 -6.47 0.88
N TYR A 57 -0.37 -5.74 0.93
CA TYR A 57 0.96 -6.32 1.13
C TYR A 57 1.06 -7.23 2.36
N PRO A 58 0.52 -6.87 3.56
CA PRO A 58 0.57 -7.76 4.71
C PRO A 58 -0.23 -9.06 4.52
N VAL A 59 -1.35 -9.02 3.79
CA VAL A 59 -2.13 -10.22 3.44
C VAL A 59 -1.33 -11.12 2.51
N LEU A 60 -0.69 -10.56 1.48
CA LEU A 60 0.15 -11.33 0.57
C LEU A 60 1.36 -11.94 1.28
N ALA A 61 2.00 -11.18 2.18
CA ALA A 61 3.11 -11.68 3.01
C ALA A 61 2.66 -12.84 3.91
N ALA A 62 1.48 -12.71 4.55
CA ALA A 62 0.92 -13.79 5.35
C ALA A 62 0.58 -15.04 4.52
N LEU A 63 0.05 -14.87 3.31
CA LEU A 63 -0.25 -15.96 2.39
C LEU A 63 0.99 -16.66 1.83
N ALA A 64 2.11 -15.94 1.70
CA ALA A 64 3.41 -16.50 1.32
C ALA A 64 4.08 -17.31 2.45
N GLY A 65 3.62 -17.14 3.70
CA GLY A 65 4.09 -17.90 4.86
C GLY A 65 3.54 -19.33 4.94
N ALA A 66 3.80 -19.97 6.07
CA ALA A 66 3.33 -21.32 6.38
C ALA A 66 2.54 -21.35 7.70
N GLY A 67 1.74 -22.41 7.89
CA GLY A 67 1.04 -22.68 9.14
C GLY A 67 -0.48 -22.52 9.08
N PRO A 68 -1.17 -22.75 10.21
CA PRO A 68 -2.64 -22.74 10.28
C PRO A 68 -3.27 -21.40 9.90
N ALA A 69 -2.71 -20.28 10.37
CA ALA A 69 -3.23 -18.94 10.08
C ALA A 69 -3.24 -18.62 8.57
N ARG A 70 -2.23 -19.09 7.82
CA ARG A 70 -2.18 -18.96 6.36
C ARG A 70 -3.30 -19.74 5.67
N ARG A 71 -3.68 -20.91 6.21
CA ARG A 71 -4.78 -21.72 5.65
C ARG A 71 -6.12 -21.08 5.96
N GLU A 72 -6.31 -20.57 7.17
CA GLU A 72 -7.51 -19.84 7.58
C GLU A 72 -7.71 -18.59 6.74
N LEU A 73 -6.64 -17.79 6.53
CA LEU A 73 -6.70 -16.60 5.69
C LEU A 73 -6.97 -16.91 4.20
N ALA A 74 -6.62 -18.11 3.73
CA ALA A 74 -6.81 -18.52 2.33
C ALA A 74 -8.19 -19.15 2.05
N ALA A 75 -8.99 -19.42 3.09
CA ALA A 75 -10.32 -20.02 2.99
C ALA A 75 -11.40 -18.96 2.67
#